data_AF-A0A978SCA2-F1
#
_entry.id   AF-A0A978SCA2-F1
#
_cell.length_a   1.000
_cell.length_b   1.000
_cell.length_c   1.000
_cell.angle_alpha   90.00
_cell.angle_beta   90.00
_cell.angle_gamma   90.00
#
_symmetry.space_group_name_H-M   'P 1'
#
loop_
_entity.id
_entity.type
_entity.pdbx_description
1 polymer ?
#
loop_
_entity_poly.entity_id
_entity_poly.type
_entity_poly.pdbx_seq_one_letter_code
_entity_poly.pdbx_strand_id
1 'polypeptide(L)'
;MTRRPTSKTPSVFTSALPPSLRKRYPLILAVLAIFSALNISLKADKIFSDAWSFAVEIKITPLTILLIFLFWLPILLPWIATYIPKLQSSLNVLRDLGVEEIETNILKLKIRYGVEAASKNYEEQIIDGQFSQGASQQLPETIEQRYQQAIELIDTSKVDAAEAMKQINQLATLYDKVREEVKSGRDRSRIMREISSTIWALLPQVSNFPVDEKLNSPNGGDRLCAYKYLEWQPESQYTNTLLSRSIGIIETPFGQYAALLALRRVLMFHQFNNDQVTEMRNILTWAANLQYMGPDRKELMNEIIALLQLSPSR
;
A
#
# COMPACT_ATOMS: atom_id res chain seq x y z
N MET A 1 48.36 -11.49 -10.70
CA MET A 1 47.84 -10.86 -9.48
C MET A 1 46.84 -9.78 -9.86
N THR A 2 45.55 -10.11 -9.90
CA THR A 2 44.47 -9.20 -10.31
C THR A 2 43.54 -8.96 -9.12
N ARG A 3 43.43 -7.70 -8.69
CA ARG A 3 42.65 -7.26 -7.52
C ARG A 3 41.14 -7.42 -7.81
N ARG A 4 40.42 -8.13 -6.93
CA ARG A 4 38.95 -8.15 -6.88
C ARG A 4 38.41 -6.80 -6.37
N PRO A 5 37.37 -6.21 -7.00
CA PRO A 5 36.64 -5.11 -6.41
C PRO A 5 35.66 -5.62 -5.36
N THR A 6 35.76 -5.10 -4.14
CA THR A 6 34.81 -5.32 -3.06
C THR A 6 33.64 -4.35 -3.23
N SER A 7 32.49 -4.85 -3.68
CA SER A 7 31.24 -4.09 -3.73
C SER A 7 30.70 -3.92 -2.30
N LYS A 8 30.84 -2.72 -1.74
CA LYS A 8 30.09 -2.31 -0.56
C LYS A 8 28.65 -2.02 -0.99
N THR A 9 27.72 -2.89 -0.61
CA THR A 9 26.29 -2.61 -0.69
C THR A 9 25.92 -1.55 0.34
N PRO A 10 25.33 -0.41 -0.06
CA PRO A 10 24.83 0.57 0.90
C PRO A 10 23.55 0.03 1.54
N SER A 11 23.56 -0.09 2.87
CA SER A 11 22.37 -0.34 3.67
C SER A 11 21.49 0.92 3.68
N VAL A 12 20.60 1.04 2.70
CA VAL A 12 19.62 2.14 2.63
C VAL A 12 18.33 1.69 3.30
N PHE A 13 18.30 1.77 4.62
CA PHE A 13 17.06 1.75 5.42
C PHE A 13 17.00 3.03 6.24
N THR A 14 16.70 4.13 5.57
CA THR A 14 16.25 5.36 6.22
C THR A 14 14.73 5.32 6.34
N SER A 15 14.28 5.02 7.55
CA SER A 15 12.91 5.16 8.08
C SER A 15 12.06 6.26 7.41
N ALA A 16 10.83 5.92 7.02
CA ALA A 16 9.82 6.74 6.33
C ALA A 16 9.24 7.94 7.11
N LEU A 17 9.91 8.42 8.17
CA LEU A 17 9.51 9.65 8.84
C LEU A 17 10.23 10.84 8.19
N PRO A 18 9.51 11.91 7.80
CA PRO A 18 10.15 13.09 7.25
C PRO A 18 11.20 13.62 8.26
N PRO A 19 12.37 14.06 7.78
CA PRO A 19 13.55 14.33 8.63
C PRO A 19 13.30 15.39 9.71
N SER A 20 12.30 16.26 9.52
CA SER A 20 11.85 17.25 10.49
C SER A 20 11.12 16.64 11.70
N LEU A 21 10.32 15.59 11.51
CA LEU A 21 9.58 14.91 12.58
C LEU A 21 10.48 14.00 13.41
N ARG A 22 11.50 13.37 12.80
CA ARG A 22 12.45 12.49 13.49
C ARG A 22 13.23 13.19 14.61
N LYS A 23 13.52 14.49 14.45
CA LYS A 23 14.22 15.29 15.47
C LYS A 23 13.29 15.82 16.56
N ARG A 24 12.03 16.11 16.23
CA ARG A 24 11.08 16.79 17.13
C ARG A 24 10.31 15.82 18.02
N TYR A 25 10.02 14.62 17.51
CA TYR A 25 9.28 13.60 18.25
C TYR A 25 9.90 13.21 19.61
N PRO A 26 11.23 12.94 19.71
CA PRO A 26 11.81 12.61 21.01
C PRO A 26 11.81 13.80 21.97
N LEU A 27 11.94 15.02 21.45
CA LEU A 27 11.92 16.23 22.28
C LEU A 27 10.53 16.50 22.86
N ILE A 28 9.47 16.33 22.07
CA ILE A 28 8.08 16.49 22.53
C ILE A 28 7.73 15.44 23.60
N LEU A 29 8.10 14.18 23.39
CA LEU A 29 7.86 13.12 24.38
C LEU A 29 8.68 13.31 25.66
N ALA A 30 9.94 13.76 25.57
CA ALA A 30 10.75 14.08 26.74
C ALA A 30 10.14 15.23 27.54
N VAL A 31 9.68 16.28 26.86
CA VAL A 31 8.98 17.41 27.48
C VAL A 31 7.69 16.94 28.16
N LEU A 32 6.85 16.15 27.48
CA LEU A 32 5.61 15.60 28.06
C LEU A 32 5.89 14.69 29.27
N ALA A 33 6.95 13.87 29.23
CA ALA A 33 7.34 13.03 30.35
C ALA A 33 7.82 13.86 31.56
N ILE A 34 8.59 14.93 31.33
CA ILE A 34 9.02 15.88 32.36
C ILE A 34 7.81 16.60 32.96
N PHE A 35 6.90 17.13 32.14
CA PHE A 35 5.66 17.77 32.61
C PHE A 35 4.74 16.80 33.35
N SER A 36 4.69 15.54 32.93
CA SER A 36 3.90 14.51 33.64
C SER A 36 4.50 14.12 35.00
N ALA A 37 5.81 14.29 35.20
CA ALA A 37 6.49 13.96 36.45
C ALA A 37 6.52 15.13 37.45
N LEU A 38 6.36 16.36 36.96
CA LEU A 38 6.39 17.58 37.77
C LEU A 38 4.99 17.93 38.26
N ASN A 39 4.71 17.66 39.53
CA ASN A 39 3.55 18.23 40.21
C ASN A 39 4.02 19.44 41.03
N ILE A 40 3.74 20.64 40.53
CA ILE A 40 4.13 21.89 41.19
C ILE A 40 3.05 22.23 42.22
N SER A 41 3.36 22.04 43.50
CA SER A 41 2.49 22.45 44.61
C SER A 41 3.06 23.68 45.27
N LEU A 42 2.41 24.83 45.08
CA LEU A 42 2.70 26.05 45.84
C LEU A 42 2.02 25.91 47.21
N LYS A 43 2.81 25.64 48.24
CA LYS A 43 2.33 25.69 49.63
C LYS A 43 2.76 27.02 50.24
N ALA A 44 1.79 27.78 50.74
CA ALA A 44 2.08 28.95 51.58
C ALA A 44 2.61 28.45 52.93
N ASP A 45 3.84 28.80 53.25
CA ASP A 45 4.46 28.42 54.52
C ASP A 45 3.81 29.24 55.64
N LYS A 46 3.22 28.56 56.63
CA LYS A 46 2.43 29.23 57.68
C LYS A 46 3.30 29.95 58.72
N ILE A 47 4.63 29.77 58.68
CA ILE A 47 5.53 30.17 59.76
C ILE A 47 6.29 31.47 59.45
N PHE A 48 6.49 31.82 58.17
CA PHE A 48 7.08 33.09 57.75
C PHE A 48 6.20 33.73 56.67
N SER A 49 5.47 34.79 57.02
CA SER A 49 4.50 35.45 56.13
C SER A 49 5.09 36.03 54.84
N ASP A 50 6.42 36.16 54.76
CA ASP A 50 7.08 36.89 53.68
C ASP A 50 8.01 36.01 52.82
N ALA A 51 8.09 34.70 53.08
CA ALA A 51 8.97 33.78 52.34
C ALA A 51 8.19 32.68 51.63
N TRP A 52 8.18 32.73 50.30
CA TRP A 52 7.61 31.67 49.45
C TRP A 52 8.64 30.53 49.34
N SER A 53 8.33 29.36 49.89
CA SER A 53 9.14 28.16 49.69
C SER A 53 8.60 27.34 48.51
N PHE A 54 9.47 27.04 47.54
CA PHE A 54 9.13 26.24 46.37
C PHE A 54 9.58 24.80 46.59
N ALA A 55 8.64 23.87 46.77
CA ALA A 55 8.91 22.45 46.88
C ALA A 55 8.40 21.72 45.63
N VAL A 56 9.31 21.01 44.94
CA VAL A 56 8.95 20.13 43.81
C VAL A 56 8.91 18.70 44.31
N GLU A 57 7.73 18.09 44.35
CA GLU A 57 7.58 16.68 44.70
C GLU A 57 7.46 15.88 43.39
N ILE A 58 8.45 15.04 43.09
CA ILE A 58 8.43 14.17 41.91
C ILE A 58 7.57 12.95 42.26
N LYS A 59 6.35 12.87 41.73
CA LYS A 59 5.51 11.67 41.84
C LYS A 59 5.56 10.88 40.55
N ILE A 60 6.13 9.69 40.62
CA ILE A 60 6.08 8.73 39.51
C ILE A 60 4.67 8.16 39.46
N THR A 61 3.88 8.60 38.47
CA THR A 61 2.54 8.05 38.25
C THR A 61 2.58 6.92 37.22
N PRO A 62 1.58 6.03 37.18
CA PRO A 62 1.46 5.02 36.12
C PRO A 62 1.49 5.62 34.70
N LEU A 63 0.97 6.84 34.54
CA LEU A 63 1.01 7.58 33.27
C LEU A 63 2.45 7.95 32.87
N THR A 64 3.28 8.35 33.83
CA THR A 64 4.69 8.66 33.60
C THR A 64 5.45 7.41 33.12
N ILE A 65 5.16 6.25 33.71
CA ILE A 65 5.75 4.96 33.30
C ILE A 65 5.29 4.58 31.89
N LEU A 66 4.00 4.74 31.58
CA LEU A 66 3.46 4.49 30.24
C LEU A 66 4.14 5.37 29.18
N LEU A 67 4.30 6.66 29.45
CA LEU A 67 4.95 7.61 28.54
C LEU A 67 6.42 7.26 28.31
N ILE A 68 7.15 6.87 29.36
CA ILE A 68 8.52 6.39 29.24
C ILE A 68 8.56 5.13 28.37
N PHE A 69 7.69 4.15 28.63
CA PHE A 69 7.63 2.93 27.83
C PHE A 69 7.37 3.22 26.34
N LEU A 70 6.40 4.10 26.05
CA LEU A 70 6.03 4.50 24.69
C LEU A 70 7.16 5.27 23.99
N PHE A 71 7.93 6.07 24.74
CA PHE A 71 9.12 6.75 24.25
C PHE A 71 10.25 5.80 23.86
N TRP A 72 10.45 4.74 24.65
CA TRP A 72 11.49 3.73 24.37
C TRP A 72 11.04 2.70 23.32
N LEU A 73 9.74 2.55 23.08
CA LEU A 73 9.19 1.54 22.17
C LEU A 73 9.81 1.58 20.77
N PRO A 74 10.00 2.71 20.07
CA PRO A 74 10.63 2.74 18.75
C PRO A 74 12.10 2.28 18.73
N ILE A 75 12.79 2.43 19.86
CA ILE A 75 14.20 2.03 20.03
C ILE A 75 14.28 0.54 20.40
N LEU A 76 13.38 0.09 21.27
CA LEU A 76 13.35 -1.30 21.74
C LEU A 76 12.72 -2.24 20.72
N LEU A 77 11.78 -1.79 19.89
CA LEU A 77 11.04 -2.64 18.95
C LEU A 77 11.95 -3.34 17.93
N PRO A 78 12.97 -2.69 17.32
CA PRO A 78 13.96 -3.38 16.49
C PRO A 78 14.75 -4.43 17.27
N TRP A 79 15.10 -4.15 18.53
CA TRP A 79 15.85 -5.07 19.38
C TRP A 79 14.99 -6.27 19.82
N ILE A 80 13.75 -6.05 20.29
CA ILE A 80 12.81 -7.13 20.63
C ILE A 80 12.50 -8.00 19.41
N ALA A 81 12.40 -7.38 18.23
CA ALA A 81 12.17 -8.11 16.99
C ALA A 81 13.32 -9.07 16.62
N THR A 82 14.56 -8.87 17.09
CA THR A 82 15.64 -9.85 16.83
C THR A 82 15.54 -11.08 17.72
N TYR A 83 14.95 -10.98 18.92
CA TYR A 83 14.85 -12.10 19.86
C TYR A 83 13.61 -12.96 19.66
N ILE A 84 12.58 -12.46 18.96
CA ILE A 84 11.33 -13.19 18.75
C ILE A 84 11.11 -13.38 17.24
N PRO A 85 11.70 -14.42 16.61
CA PRO A 85 11.57 -14.65 15.17
C PRO A 85 10.11 -14.85 14.72
N LYS A 86 9.23 -15.34 15.60
CA LYS A 86 7.78 -15.40 15.32
C LYS A 86 7.15 -14.02 15.11
N LEU A 87 7.59 -12.99 15.87
CA LEU A 87 7.09 -11.62 15.74
C LEU A 87 7.55 -10.96 14.44
N GLN A 88 8.72 -11.32 13.90
CA GLN A 88 9.15 -10.85 12.58
C GLN A 88 8.22 -11.32 11.47
N SER A 89 7.78 -12.58 11.52
CA SER A 89 6.82 -13.10 10.54
C SER A 89 5.48 -12.36 10.60
N SER A 90 4.94 -12.11 11.80
CA SER A 90 3.67 -11.38 11.97
C SER A 90 3.81 -9.89 11.66
N LEU A 91 4.94 -9.26 11.97
CA LEU A 91 5.20 -7.85 11.64
C LEU A 91 5.43 -7.68 10.14
N ASN A 92 6.07 -8.62 9.45
CA ASN A 92 6.18 -8.59 7.99
C ASN A 92 4.82 -8.81 7.34
N VAL A 93 3.98 -9.71 7.86
CA VAL A 93 2.60 -9.88 7.39
C VAL A 93 1.76 -8.64 7.63
N LEU A 94 1.84 -8.01 8.81
CA LEU A 94 1.13 -6.75 9.11
C LEU A 94 1.70 -5.56 8.33
N ARG A 95 2.98 -5.57 8.00
CA ARG A 95 3.62 -4.57 7.14
C ARG A 95 3.22 -4.76 5.69
N ASP A 96 3.12 -5.99 5.21
CA ASP A 96 2.70 -6.28 3.83
C ASP A 96 1.18 -6.07 3.65
N LEU A 97 0.38 -6.34 4.68
CA LEU A 97 -1.05 -5.99 4.70
C LEU A 97 -1.24 -4.48 4.90
N GLY A 98 -0.46 -3.86 5.79
CA GLY A 98 -0.68 -2.48 6.25
C GLY A 98 0.04 -1.40 5.44
N VAL A 99 1.14 -1.66 4.74
CA VAL A 99 1.82 -0.63 3.93
C VAL A 99 1.01 -0.30 2.68
N GLU A 100 0.39 -1.30 2.03
CA GLU A 100 -0.53 -1.04 0.92
C GLU A 100 -1.85 -0.39 1.40
N GLU A 101 -2.40 -0.81 2.54
CA GLU A 101 -3.60 -0.22 3.13
C GLU A 101 -3.37 1.20 3.67
N ILE A 102 -2.20 1.49 4.25
CA ILE A 102 -1.84 2.81 4.76
C ILE A 102 -1.50 3.74 3.60
N GLU A 103 -0.80 3.29 2.55
CA GLU A 103 -0.57 4.13 1.36
C GLU A 103 -1.88 4.44 0.63
N THR A 104 -2.78 3.48 0.45
CA THR A 104 -4.10 3.72 -0.18
C THR A 104 -5.05 4.51 0.71
N ASN A 105 -5.11 4.28 2.03
CA ASN A 105 -5.93 5.09 2.93
C ASN A 105 -5.36 6.50 3.15
N ILE A 106 -4.04 6.69 3.18
CA ILE A 106 -3.43 8.03 3.20
C ILE A 106 -3.62 8.73 1.86
N LEU A 107 -3.52 8.03 0.72
CA LEU A 107 -3.92 8.61 -0.58
C LEU A 107 -5.39 9.01 -0.55
N LYS A 108 -6.28 8.14 -0.07
CA LYS A 108 -7.72 8.39 0.03
C LYS A 108 -8.03 9.57 0.95
N LEU A 109 -7.33 9.72 2.08
CA LEU A 109 -7.45 10.87 2.98
C LEU A 109 -6.93 12.16 2.34
N LYS A 110 -5.81 12.09 1.62
CA LYS A 110 -5.19 13.25 0.95
C LYS A 110 -5.99 13.70 -0.28
N ILE A 111 -6.62 12.78 -0.99
CA ILE A 111 -7.57 13.05 -2.07
C ILE A 111 -8.85 13.65 -1.49
N ARG A 112 -9.39 13.14 -0.38
CA ARG A 112 -10.59 13.73 0.26
C ARG A 112 -10.39 15.21 0.63
N TYR A 113 -9.24 15.55 1.22
CA TYR A 113 -8.92 16.94 1.59
C TYR A 113 -8.54 17.83 0.38
N GLY A 114 -7.95 17.26 -0.68
CA GLY A 114 -7.62 18.00 -1.90
C GLY A 114 -8.85 18.27 -2.78
N VAL A 115 -9.76 17.31 -2.88
CA VAL A 115 -10.98 17.39 -3.70
C VAL A 115 -12.03 18.29 -3.04
N GLU A 116 -12.15 18.28 -1.71
CA GLU A 116 -13.09 19.18 -1.02
C GLU A 116 -12.65 20.65 -1.11
N ALA A 117 -11.34 20.93 -1.13
CA ALA A 117 -10.79 22.27 -1.36
C ALA A 117 -10.88 22.71 -2.84
N ALA A 118 -10.77 21.78 -3.79
CA ALA A 118 -10.94 22.08 -5.22
C ALA A 118 -12.43 22.25 -5.59
N SER A 119 -13.31 21.38 -5.07
CA SER A 119 -14.77 21.43 -5.28
C SER A 119 -15.37 22.74 -4.82
N LYS A 120 -14.95 23.25 -3.65
CA LYS A 120 -15.41 24.55 -3.15
C LYS A 120 -15.02 25.72 -4.04
N ASN A 121 -13.82 25.68 -4.63
CA ASN A 121 -13.37 26.70 -5.59
C ASN A 121 -14.12 26.64 -6.92
N TYR A 122 -14.63 25.46 -7.32
CA TYR A 122 -15.47 25.32 -8.51
C TYR A 122 -16.94 25.71 -8.26
N GLU A 123 -17.48 25.40 -7.08
CA GLU A 123 -18.84 25.80 -6.70
C GLU A 123 -18.97 27.32 -6.50
N GLU A 124 -17.95 27.99 -5.94
CA GLU A 124 -17.93 29.46 -5.84
C GLU A 124 -17.84 30.15 -7.22
N GLN A 125 -17.24 29.51 -8.23
CA GLN A 125 -17.18 30.06 -9.59
C GLN A 125 -18.47 29.88 -10.40
N ILE A 126 -19.36 28.97 -10.00
CA ILE A 126 -20.62 28.69 -10.73
C ILE A 126 -21.78 29.59 -10.22
N ILE A 127 -21.71 30.11 -9.00
CA ILE A 127 -22.80 30.90 -8.41
C ILE A 127 -22.78 32.37 -8.86
N ASP A 128 -21.65 32.90 -9.37
CA ASP A 128 -21.49 34.36 -9.60
C ASP A 128 -21.19 34.80 -11.05
N GLY A 129 -21.45 33.97 -12.07
CA GLY A 129 -20.98 34.25 -13.43
C GLY A 129 -22.00 34.04 -14.54
N GLN A 130 -22.70 35.11 -14.92
CA GLN A 130 -23.43 35.20 -16.19
C GLN A 130 -22.52 34.83 -17.38
N PHE A 131 -23.06 33.99 -18.26
CA PHE A 131 -22.53 33.70 -19.58
C PHE A 131 -22.15 34.98 -20.34
N SER A 132 -20.86 35.20 -20.57
CA SER A 132 -20.36 36.07 -21.63
C SER A 132 -19.04 35.54 -22.16
N GLN A 133 -19.13 34.80 -23.27
CA GLN A 133 -18.23 34.81 -24.44
C GLN A 133 -16.72 35.06 -24.21
N GLY A 134 -16.14 34.44 -23.19
CA GLY A 134 -14.72 34.20 -23.12
C GLY A 134 -14.44 32.81 -23.66
N ALA A 135 -13.88 32.71 -24.86
CA ALA A 135 -13.17 31.53 -25.32
C ALA A 135 -12.00 31.29 -24.35
N SER A 136 -12.30 30.65 -23.23
CA SER A 136 -11.31 30.30 -22.23
C SER A 136 -10.39 29.29 -22.88
N GLN A 137 -9.13 29.69 -23.02
CA GLN A 137 -8.00 28.87 -23.39
C GLN A 137 -7.84 27.78 -22.33
N GLN A 138 -8.73 26.78 -22.31
CA GLN A 138 -8.49 25.54 -21.61
C GLN A 138 -7.28 24.92 -22.29
N LEU A 139 -6.14 25.00 -21.60
CA LEU A 139 -4.92 24.29 -21.95
C LEU A 139 -5.32 22.88 -22.39
N PRO A 140 -4.82 22.36 -23.54
CA PRO A 140 -5.20 21.03 -23.99
C PRO A 140 -4.89 20.03 -22.89
N GLU A 141 -5.95 19.56 -22.25
CA GLU A 141 -5.88 18.62 -21.15
C GLU A 141 -5.12 17.38 -21.62
N THR A 142 -4.11 16.97 -20.86
CA THR A 142 -3.30 15.83 -21.28
C THR A 142 -4.14 14.56 -21.21
N ILE A 143 -3.86 13.59 -22.09
CA ILE A 143 -4.60 12.32 -22.13
C ILE A 143 -4.58 11.65 -20.75
N GLU A 144 -3.47 11.75 -20.02
CA GLU A 144 -3.32 11.24 -18.66
C GLU A 144 -4.31 11.87 -17.67
N GLN A 145 -4.49 13.19 -17.71
CA GLN A 145 -5.38 13.90 -16.79
C GLN A 145 -6.84 13.47 -16.99
N ARG A 146 -7.27 13.25 -18.23
CA ARG A 146 -8.61 12.73 -18.56
C ARG A 146 -8.87 11.37 -17.93
N TYR A 147 -7.88 10.48 -17.99
CA TYR A 147 -7.99 9.16 -17.38
C TYR A 147 -8.06 9.23 -15.85
N GLN A 148 -7.31 10.13 -15.22
CA GLN A 148 -7.36 10.30 -13.78
C GLN A 148 -8.71 10.83 -13.31
N GLN A 149 -9.24 11.85 -14.00
CA GLN A 149 -10.59 12.34 -13.70
C GLN A 149 -11.67 11.26 -13.90
N ALA A 150 -11.55 10.45 -14.96
CA ALA A 150 -12.48 9.34 -15.18
C ALA A 150 -12.46 8.32 -14.04
N ILE A 151 -11.30 8.08 -13.40
CA ILE A 151 -11.18 7.19 -12.24
C ILE A 151 -11.77 7.86 -10.98
N GLU A 152 -11.54 9.17 -10.80
CA GLU A 152 -12.06 9.93 -9.65
C GLU A 152 -13.59 10.00 -9.60
N LEU A 153 -14.25 9.96 -10.76
CA LEU A 153 -15.71 9.95 -10.86
C LEU A 153 -16.34 8.60 -10.44
N ILE A 154 -15.54 7.56 -10.22
CA ILE A 154 -16.03 6.25 -9.82
C ILE A 154 -16.26 6.23 -8.31
N ASP A 155 -17.54 6.21 -7.93
CA ASP A 155 -17.92 6.11 -6.52
C ASP A 155 -17.68 4.69 -5.99
N THR A 156 -16.68 4.56 -5.12
CA THR A 156 -16.36 3.31 -4.43
C THR A 156 -17.20 3.08 -3.17
N SER A 157 -18.07 4.04 -2.78
CA SER A 157 -18.82 3.99 -1.53
C SER A 157 -20.20 3.36 -1.70
N LYS A 158 -20.42 2.22 -1.00
CA LYS A 158 -21.70 1.52 -0.83
C LYS A 158 -22.61 1.55 -2.06
N VAL A 159 -22.09 1.06 -3.17
CA VAL A 159 -22.85 0.78 -4.38
C VAL A 159 -23.48 -0.60 -4.29
N ASP A 160 -24.59 -0.82 -5.00
CA ASP A 160 -25.13 -2.17 -5.13
C ASP A 160 -24.19 -3.07 -5.96
N ALA A 161 -24.36 -4.39 -5.83
CA ALA A 161 -23.47 -5.36 -6.47
C ALA A 161 -23.46 -5.28 -8.00
N ALA A 162 -24.58 -4.89 -8.63
CA ALA A 162 -24.67 -4.79 -10.07
C ALA A 162 -23.95 -3.55 -10.60
N GLU A 163 -24.10 -2.42 -9.92
CA GLU A 163 -23.37 -1.18 -10.24
C GLU A 163 -21.88 -1.35 -9.96
N ALA A 164 -21.48 -2.02 -8.86
CA ALA A 164 -20.08 -2.35 -8.60
C ALA A 164 -19.46 -3.16 -9.75
N MET A 165 -20.15 -4.21 -10.24
CA MET A 165 -19.69 -5.01 -11.37
C MET A 165 -19.58 -4.18 -12.65
N LYS A 166 -20.56 -3.31 -12.93
CA LYS A 166 -20.54 -2.40 -14.08
C LYS A 166 -19.35 -1.43 -14.01
N GLN A 167 -19.07 -0.84 -12.85
CA GLN A 167 -17.91 0.03 -12.65
C GLN A 167 -16.59 -0.73 -12.84
N ILE A 168 -16.49 -1.98 -12.35
CA ILE A 168 -15.31 -2.83 -12.61
C ILE A 168 -15.14 -3.09 -14.11
N ASN A 169 -16.21 -3.35 -14.85
CA ASN A 169 -16.15 -3.54 -16.32
C ASN A 169 -15.74 -2.25 -17.05
N GLN A 170 -16.18 -1.09 -16.57
CA GLN A 170 -15.73 0.21 -17.08
C GLN A 170 -14.24 0.42 -16.83
N LEU A 171 -13.75 0.10 -15.63
CA LEU A 171 -12.33 0.15 -15.27
C LEU A 171 -11.47 -0.81 -16.10
N ALA A 172 -11.97 -2.01 -16.40
CA ALA A 172 -11.33 -2.96 -17.31
C ALA A 172 -11.13 -2.34 -18.70
N THR A 173 -12.20 -1.75 -19.24
CA THR A 173 -12.15 -1.06 -20.54
C THR A 173 -11.18 0.13 -20.49
N LEU A 174 -11.20 0.90 -19.40
CA LEU A 174 -10.32 2.05 -19.20
C LEU A 174 -8.84 1.63 -19.16
N TYR A 175 -8.55 0.50 -18.52
CA TYR A 175 -7.21 -0.06 -18.46
C TYR A 175 -6.64 -0.38 -19.86
N ASP A 176 -7.43 -1.03 -20.71
CA ASP A 176 -7.01 -1.37 -22.06
C ASP A 176 -6.79 -0.11 -22.90
N LYS A 177 -7.67 0.90 -22.79
CA LYS A 177 -7.48 2.21 -23.44
C LYS A 177 -6.21 2.92 -22.97
N VAL A 178 -5.95 2.98 -21.67
CA VAL A 178 -4.72 3.59 -21.11
C VAL A 178 -3.48 2.89 -21.65
N ARG A 179 -3.53 1.57 -21.82
CA ARG A 179 -2.42 0.80 -22.38
C ARG A 179 -2.14 1.14 -23.85
N GLU A 180 -3.18 1.37 -24.63
CA GLU A 180 -3.13 1.68 -26.06
C GLU A 180 -2.74 3.14 -26.33
N GLU A 181 -3.31 4.07 -25.60
CA GLU A 181 -3.22 5.51 -25.89
C GLU A 181 -2.06 6.21 -25.15
N VAL A 182 -1.73 5.77 -23.92
CA VAL A 182 -0.69 6.40 -23.11
C VAL A 182 0.66 5.72 -23.38
N LYS A 183 1.70 6.53 -23.63
CA LYS A 183 3.05 6.02 -23.86
C LYS A 183 3.55 5.25 -22.63
N SER A 184 4.25 4.14 -22.86
CA SER A 184 4.89 3.38 -21.77
C SER A 184 5.82 4.27 -20.94
N GLY A 185 5.63 4.24 -19.62
CA GLY A 185 6.38 5.08 -18.69
C GLY A 185 5.76 5.12 -17.30
N ARG A 186 6.30 6.00 -16.46
CA ARG A 186 5.87 6.17 -15.07
C ARG A 186 4.41 6.58 -14.95
N ASP A 187 3.96 7.49 -15.80
CA ASP A 187 2.60 8.05 -15.73
C ASP A 187 1.55 7.01 -16.11
N ARG A 188 1.77 6.24 -17.18
CA ARG A 188 0.93 5.09 -17.53
C ARG A 188 0.84 4.09 -16.38
N SER A 189 1.99 3.71 -15.81
CA SER A 189 2.01 2.78 -14.66
C SER A 189 1.36 3.36 -13.40
N ARG A 190 1.30 4.69 -13.25
CA ARG A 190 0.54 5.33 -12.15
C ARG A 190 -0.96 5.17 -12.38
N ILE A 191 -1.46 5.51 -13.57
CA ILE A 191 -2.88 5.38 -13.92
C ILE A 191 -3.34 3.92 -13.82
N MET A 192 -2.56 2.97 -14.35
CA MET A 192 -2.88 1.54 -14.25
C MET A 192 -2.95 1.04 -12.80
N ARG A 193 -2.11 1.59 -11.90
CA ARG A 193 -2.17 1.29 -10.45
C ARG A 193 -3.43 1.89 -9.82
N GLU A 194 -3.78 3.12 -10.17
CA GLU A 194 -5.01 3.76 -9.71
C GLU A 194 -6.23 2.91 -10.12
N ILE A 195 -6.34 2.52 -11.39
CA ILE A 195 -7.38 1.60 -11.90
C ILE A 195 -7.41 0.30 -11.09
N SER A 196 -6.26 -0.36 -10.94
CA SER A 196 -6.13 -1.60 -10.17
C SER A 196 -6.61 -1.44 -8.72
N SER A 197 -6.29 -0.33 -8.06
CA SER A 197 -6.69 -0.06 -6.68
C SER A 197 -8.20 0.22 -6.55
N THR A 198 -8.78 0.89 -7.55
CA THR A 198 -10.24 1.15 -7.59
C THR A 198 -11.01 -0.14 -7.84
N ILE A 199 -10.54 -1.01 -8.74
CA ILE A 199 -11.10 -2.36 -8.92
C ILE A 199 -11.11 -3.08 -7.57
N TRP A 200 -9.96 -3.12 -6.89
CA TRP A 200 -9.82 -3.79 -5.60
C TRP A 200 -10.82 -3.29 -4.55
N ALA A 201 -11.03 -1.98 -4.47
CA ALA A 201 -11.97 -1.38 -3.54
C ALA A 201 -13.46 -1.73 -3.83
N LEU A 202 -13.79 -2.06 -5.07
CA LEU A 202 -15.14 -2.43 -5.49
C LEU A 202 -15.44 -3.92 -5.29
N LEU A 203 -14.43 -4.80 -5.34
CA LEU A 203 -14.62 -6.26 -5.26
C LEU A 203 -15.44 -6.75 -4.04
N PRO A 204 -15.28 -6.20 -2.81
CA PRO A 204 -16.09 -6.64 -1.67
C PRO A 204 -17.60 -6.44 -1.85
N GLN A 205 -18.02 -5.61 -2.81
CA GLN A 205 -19.41 -5.31 -3.10
C GLN A 205 -20.01 -6.25 -4.16
N VAL A 206 -19.19 -7.10 -4.80
CA VAL A 206 -19.61 -8.03 -5.86
C VAL A 206 -19.85 -9.42 -5.29
N SER A 207 -21.01 -10.01 -5.58
CA SER A 207 -21.39 -11.35 -5.10
C SER A 207 -21.02 -12.49 -6.05
N ASN A 208 -21.17 -12.29 -7.37
CA ASN A 208 -20.98 -13.34 -8.38
C ASN A 208 -20.00 -12.87 -9.46
N PHE A 209 -18.70 -12.93 -9.15
CA PHE A 209 -17.68 -12.49 -10.09
C PHE A 209 -17.33 -13.59 -11.11
N PRO A 210 -17.39 -13.35 -12.43
CA PRO A 210 -17.16 -14.37 -13.44
C PRO A 210 -15.64 -14.58 -13.67
N VAL A 211 -14.97 -15.23 -12.71
CA VAL A 211 -13.51 -15.43 -12.73
C VAL A 211 -13.05 -16.15 -13.99
N ASP A 212 -13.65 -17.29 -14.31
CA ASP A 212 -13.28 -18.11 -15.48
C ASP A 212 -13.35 -17.33 -16.79
N GLU A 213 -14.46 -16.63 -17.00
CA GLU A 213 -14.69 -15.81 -18.20
C GLU A 213 -13.62 -14.72 -18.31
N LYS A 214 -13.40 -13.96 -17.23
CA LYS A 214 -12.48 -12.83 -17.21
C LYS A 214 -11.01 -13.24 -17.31
N LEU A 215 -10.62 -14.33 -16.66
CA LEU A 215 -9.25 -14.86 -16.68
C LEU A 215 -8.85 -15.39 -18.07
N ASN A 216 -9.83 -15.86 -18.85
CA ASN A 216 -9.66 -16.35 -20.21
C ASN A 216 -9.97 -15.30 -21.29
N SER A 217 -10.41 -14.10 -20.90
CA SER A 217 -10.69 -13.01 -21.84
C SER A 217 -9.46 -12.65 -22.68
N PRO A 218 -9.62 -12.32 -23.98
CA PRO A 218 -8.54 -11.77 -24.80
C PRO A 218 -8.10 -10.38 -24.32
N ASN A 219 -8.95 -9.66 -23.59
CA ASN A 219 -8.70 -8.30 -23.12
C ASN A 219 -7.83 -8.29 -21.86
N GLY A 220 -6.88 -7.36 -21.79
CA GLY A 220 -5.96 -7.26 -20.65
C GLY A 220 -6.66 -6.75 -19.38
N GLY A 221 -7.60 -5.83 -19.54
CA GLY A 221 -8.38 -5.27 -18.44
C GLY A 221 -9.25 -6.29 -17.73
N ASP A 222 -9.93 -7.17 -18.48
CA ASP A 222 -10.72 -8.25 -17.90
C ASP A 222 -9.86 -9.20 -17.07
N ARG A 223 -8.71 -9.61 -17.61
CA ARG A 223 -7.76 -10.47 -16.88
C ARG A 223 -7.22 -9.78 -15.63
N LEU A 224 -6.95 -8.47 -15.69
CA LEU A 224 -6.58 -7.69 -14.50
C LEU A 224 -7.68 -7.75 -13.43
N CYS A 225 -8.95 -7.60 -13.79
CA CYS A 225 -10.04 -7.73 -12.84
C CYS A 225 -10.09 -9.12 -12.20
N ALA A 226 -9.86 -10.19 -12.97
CA ALA A 226 -9.78 -11.55 -12.43
C ALA A 226 -8.58 -11.72 -11.47
N TYR A 227 -7.41 -11.18 -11.78
CA TYR A 227 -6.26 -11.20 -10.88
C TYR A 227 -6.58 -10.49 -9.56
N LYS A 228 -7.22 -9.32 -9.64
CA LYS A 228 -7.63 -8.58 -8.44
C LYS A 228 -8.72 -9.31 -7.66
N TYR A 229 -9.66 -9.98 -8.31
CA TYR A 229 -10.60 -10.85 -7.60
C TYR A 229 -9.88 -11.97 -6.85
N LEU A 230 -8.92 -12.66 -7.49
CA LEU A 230 -8.18 -13.77 -6.89
C LEU A 230 -7.16 -13.35 -5.84
N GLU A 231 -6.68 -12.12 -5.88
CA GLU A 231 -5.94 -11.54 -4.77
C GLU A 231 -6.86 -11.37 -3.54
N TRP A 232 -8.13 -10.99 -3.73
CA TRP A 232 -9.09 -10.66 -2.65
C TRP A 232 -9.78 -11.91 -2.07
N GLN A 233 -10.24 -12.78 -2.95
CA GLN A 233 -10.85 -14.07 -2.66
C GLN A 233 -10.02 -15.15 -3.36
N PRO A 234 -8.95 -15.64 -2.71
CA PRO A 234 -8.04 -16.58 -3.34
C PRO A 234 -8.70 -17.93 -3.57
N GLU A 235 -8.46 -18.52 -4.74
CA GLU A 235 -9.00 -19.82 -5.12
C GLU A 235 -7.91 -20.68 -5.78
N SER A 236 -7.59 -21.82 -5.16
CA SER A 236 -6.49 -22.71 -5.58
C SER A 236 -6.65 -23.34 -6.96
N GLN A 237 -7.88 -23.46 -7.47
CA GLN A 237 -8.14 -24.02 -8.80
C GLN A 237 -7.50 -23.21 -9.93
N TYR A 238 -7.24 -21.92 -9.71
CA TYR A 238 -6.63 -21.03 -10.71
C TYR A 238 -5.11 -20.94 -10.63
N THR A 239 -4.45 -21.67 -9.72
CA THR A 239 -2.99 -21.59 -9.52
C THR A 239 -2.21 -21.79 -10.82
N ASN A 240 -2.55 -22.82 -11.61
CA ASN A 240 -1.84 -23.11 -12.86
C ASN A 240 -2.03 -21.99 -13.89
N THR A 241 -3.25 -21.46 -13.99
CA THR A 241 -3.54 -20.35 -14.90
C THR A 241 -2.77 -19.11 -14.47
N LEU A 242 -2.82 -18.72 -13.19
CA LEU A 242 -2.07 -17.59 -12.64
C LEU A 242 -0.56 -17.72 -12.86
N LEU A 243 -0.01 -18.92 -12.64
CA LEU A 243 1.39 -19.20 -12.89
C LEU A 243 1.74 -19.01 -14.37
N SER A 244 0.93 -19.54 -15.29
CA SER A 244 1.14 -19.37 -16.73
C SER A 244 1.09 -17.90 -17.16
N ARG A 245 0.16 -17.12 -16.60
CA ARG A 245 0.00 -15.69 -16.88
C ARG A 245 1.14 -14.86 -16.29
N SER A 246 1.66 -15.25 -15.14
CA SER A 246 2.78 -14.60 -14.46
C SER A 246 4.10 -14.66 -15.24
N ILE A 247 4.29 -15.71 -16.05
CA ILE A 247 5.55 -15.95 -16.79
C ILE A 247 5.39 -15.81 -18.31
N GLY A 248 4.15 -15.89 -18.79
CA GLY A 248 3.83 -15.94 -20.21
C GLY A 248 3.97 -14.61 -20.93
N ILE A 249 4.28 -14.68 -22.23
CA ILE A 249 4.43 -13.51 -23.11
C ILE A 249 3.11 -12.83 -23.50
N ILE A 250 1.98 -13.52 -23.27
CA ILE A 250 0.65 -12.96 -23.52
C ILE A 250 0.40 -11.76 -22.61
N GLU A 251 0.98 -11.79 -21.40
CA GLU A 251 0.80 -10.73 -20.43
C GLU A 251 1.81 -9.59 -20.61
N THR A 252 1.32 -8.39 -20.34
CA THR A 252 2.19 -7.22 -20.20
C THR A 252 3.02 -7.32 -18.92
N PRO A 253 4.13 -6.57 -18.81
CA PRO A 253 4.87 -6.45 -17.55
C PRO A 253 4.00 -6.14 -16.32
N PHE A 254 2.98 -5.28 -16.47
CA PHE A 254 2.04 -4.96 -15.40
C PHE A 254 1.09 -6.12 -15.09
N GLY A 255 0.53 -6.74 -16.14
CA GLY A 255 -0.34 -7.92 -16.00
C GLY A 255 0.35 -9.11 -15.35
N GLN A 256 1.61 -9.38 -15.73
CA GLN A 256 2.45 -10.40 -15.10
C GLN A 256 2.65 -10.13 -13.60
N TYR A 257 2.92 -8.87 -13.24
CA TYR A 257 3.07 -8.48 -11.84
C TYR A 257 1.78 -8.67 -11.04
N ALA A 258 0.62 -8.28 -11.59
CA ALA A 258 -0.68 -8.50 -10.97
C ALA A 258 -1.00 -10.00 -10.81
N ALA A 259 -0.73 -10.82 -11.83
CA ALA A 259 -0.91 -12.28 -11.75
C ALA A 259 -0.02 -12.91 -10.66
N LEU A 260 1.22 -12.41 -10.47
CA LEU A 260 2.10 -12.85 -9.40
C LEU A 260 1.57 -12.49 -8.01
N LEU A 261 0.99 -11.29 -7.84
CA LEU A 261 0.35 -10.91 -6.57
C LEU A 261 -0.83 -11.84 -6.25
N ALA A 262 -1.66 -12.15 -7.24
CA ALA A 262 -2.75 -13.12 -7.10
C ALA A 262 -2.23 -14.50 -6.73
N LEU A 263 -1.20 -14.98 -7.41
CA LEU A 263 -0.57 -16.27 -7.11
C LEU A 263 -0.02 -16.29 -5.69
N ARG A 264 0.68 -15.24 -5.26
CA ARG A 264 1.20 -15.10 -3.89
C ARG A 264 0.06 -15.24 -2.87
N ARG A 265 -1.06 -14.56 -3.08
CA ARG A 265 -2.24 -14.66 -2.20
C ARG A 265 -2.79 -16.08 -2.18
N VAL A 266 -3.00 -16.71 -3.33
CA VAL A 266 -3.49 -18.10 -3.40
C VAL A 266 -2.60 -19.06 -2.60
N LEU A 267 -1.27 -18.93 -2.74
CA LEU A 267 -0.29 -19.76 -2.03
C LEU A 267 -0.25 -19.51 -0.51
N MET A 268 -0.60 -18.32 -0.04
CA MET A 268 -0.68 -18.01 1.39
C MET A 268 -1.90 -18.63 2.07
N PHE A 269 -3.01 -18.79 1.35
CA PHE A 269 -4.29 -19.25 1.90
C PHE A 269 -4.57 -20.73 1.67
N HIS A 270 -3.83 -21.39 0.77
CA HIS A 270 -4.06 -22.79 0.41
C HIS A 270 -2.82 -23.65 0.63
N GLN A 271 -3.07 -24.93 0.90
CA GLN A 271 -2.02 -25.94 0.97
C GLN A 271 -1.92 -26.65 -0.38
N PHE A 272 -0.69 -26.95 -0.78
CA PHE A 272 -0.37 -27.65 -2.00
C PHE A 272 0.47 -28.88 -1.64
N ASN A 273 0.33 -29.94 -2.42
CA ASN A 273 1.17 -31.12 -2.21
C ASN A 273 2.63 -30.84 -2.65
N ASN A 274 3.56 -31.70 -2.22
CA ASN A 274 4.98 -31.50 -2.48
C ASN A 274 5.33 -31.44 -3.97
N ASP A 275 4.63 -32.19 -4.80
CA ASP A 275 4.87 -32.24 -6.25
C ASP A 275 4.50 -30.88 -6.88
N GLN A 276 3.31 -30.36 -6.57
CA GLN A 276 2.86 -29.04 -7.00
C GLN A 276 3.80 -27.92 -6.51
N VAL A 277 4.20 -27.97 -5.24
CA VAL A 277 5.15 -26.99 -4.67
C VAL A 277 6.48 -27.02 -5.43
N THR A 278 7.00 -28.21 -5.71
CA THR A 278 8.26 -28.41 -6.43
C THR A 278 8.15 -27.91 -7.87
N GLU A 279 7.07 -28.24 -8.56
CA GLU A 279 6.79 -27.78 -9.92
C GLU A 279 6.74 -26.25 -10.01
N MET A 280 5.90 -25.61 -9.17
CA MET A 280 5.78 -24.15 -9.13
C MET A 280 7.12 -23.48 -8.83
N ARG A 281 7.88 -24.01 -7.88
CA ARG A 281 9.21 -23.49 -7.52
C ARG A 281 10.18 -23.55 -8.70
N ASN A 282 10.21 -24.67 -9.42
CA ASN A 282 11.08 -24.85 -10.57
C ASN A 282 10.72 -23.87 -11.69
N ILE A 283 9.42 -23.72 -11.98
CA ILE A 283 8.92 -22.80 -13.00
C ILE A 283 9.28 -21.34 -12.65
N LEU A 284 9.01 -20.91 -11.42
CA LEU A 284 9.31 -19.54 -10.98
C LEU A 284 10.81 -19.27 -10.94
N THR A 285 11.62 -20.25 -10.52
CA THR A 285 13.09 -20.11 -10.50
C THR A 285 13.63 -19.95 -11.91
N TRP A 286 13.16 -20.75 -12.86
CA TRP A 286 13.51 -20.59 -14.26
C TRP A 286 13.06 -19.22 -14.81
N ALA A 287 11.80 -18.83 -14.55
CA ALA A 287 11.24 -17.58 -15.05
C ALA A 287 11.96 -16.34 -14.50
N ALA A 288 12.35 -16.34 -13.23
CA ALA A 288 13.11 -15.26 -12.60
C ALA A 288 14.50 -15.04 -13.24
N ASN A 289 15.04 -16.06 -13.93
CA ASN A 289 16.31 -15.97 -14.64
C ASN A 289 16.17 -15.52 -16.11
N LEU A 290 14.95 -15.32 -16.61
CA LEU A 290 14.73 -14.82 -17.97
C LEU A 290 15.20 -13.37 -18.11
N GLN A 291 15.80 -13.06 -19.27
CA GLN A 291 16.40 -11.74 -19.53
C GLN A 291 15.35 -10.61 -19.58
N TYR A 292 14.14 -10.90 -20.08
CA TYR A 292 13.06 -9.93 -20.20
C TYR A 292 12.30 -9.68 -18.89
N MET A 293 12.59 -10.45 -17.83
CA MET A 293 11.90 -10.30 -16.56
C MET A 293 12.42 -9.05 -15.83
N GLY A 294 11.52 -8.17 -15.44
CA GLY A 294 11.86 -6.94 -14.71
C GLY A 294 12.32 -7.21 -13.28
N PRO A 295 13.12 -6.32 -12.66
CA PRO A 295 13.63 -6.51 -11.30
C PRO A 295 12.49 -6.67 -10.26
N ASP A 296 11.41 -5.91 -10.43
CA ASP A 296 10.18 -5.96 -9.65
C ASP A 296 9.52 -7.35 -9.67
N ARG A 297 9.36 -7.92 -10.88
CA ARG A 297 8.79 -9.26 -11.04
C ARG A 297 9.73 -10.34 -10.51
N LYS A 298 11.04 -10.20 -10.71
CA LYS A 298 12.04 -11.14 -10.16
C LYS A 298 12.01 -11.17 -8.64
N GLU A 299 11.95 -10.02 -8.00
CA GLU A 299 11.84 -9.90 -6.54
C GLU A 299 10.60 -10.62 -6.04
N LEU A 300 9.43 -10.34 -6.62
CA LEU A 300 8.18 -10.99 -6.24
C LEU A 300 8.19 -12.51 -6.50
N MET A 301 8.79 -12.97 -7.60
CA MET A 301 8.98 -14.41 -7.84
C MET A 301 9.85 -15.07 -6.76
N ASN A 302 10.94 -14.41 -6.34
CA ASN A 302 11.82 -14.91 -5.28
C ASN A 302 11.11 -14.97 -3.93
N GLU A 303 10.25 -13.98 -3.63
CA GLU A 303 9.40 -14.01 -2.43
C GLU A 303 8.45 -15.22 -2.46
N ILE A 304 7.79 -15.46 -3.60
CA ILE A 304 6.88 -16.60 -3.75
C ILE A 304 7.64 -17.92 -3.61
N ILE A 305 8.84 -18.03 -4.18
CA ILE A 305 9.72 -19.19 -4.03
C ILE A 305 10.04 -19.44 -2.55
N ALA A 306 10.33 -18.38 -1.78
CA ALA A 306 10.60 -18.51 -0.35
C ALA A 306 9.35 -18.96 0.44
N LEU A 307 8.15 -18.45 0.09
CA LEU A 307 6.89 -18.92 0.69
C LEU A 307 6.67 -20.42 0.46
N LEU A 308 6.93 -20.89 -0.76
CA LEU A 308 6.86 -22.30 -1.13
C LEU A 308 7.90 -23.19 -0.41
N GLN A 309 8.94 -22.63 0.20
CA GLN A 309 9.90 -23.38 1.03
C GLN A 309 9.46 -23.49 2.49
N LEU A 310 8.71 -22.50 2.96
CA LEU A 310 8.25 -22.44 4.35
C LEU A 310 6.97 -23.25 4.60
N SER A 311 6.19 -23.54 3.55
CA SER A 311 5.00 -24.37 3.68
C SER A 311 5.39 -25.80 4.08
N PRO A 312 5.05 -26.26 5.30
CA PRO A 312 5.38 -27.61 5.72
C PRO A 312 4.60 -28.60 4.86
N SER A 313 5.32 -29.57 4.30
CA SER A 313 4.74 -30.73 3.65
C SER A 313 3.81 -31.45 4.62
N ARG A 314 2.51 -31.51 4.31
CA ARG A 314 1.55 -32.38 5.01
C ARG A 314 1.34 -33.66 4.24
#